data_AF-A0A3Q2W2J8-F1
#
_entry.id   AF-A0A3Q2W2J8-F1
#
_cell.length_a   1.000
_cell.length_b   1.000
_cell.length_c   1.000
_cell.angle_alpha   90.00
_cell.angle_beta   90.00
_cell.angle_gamma   90.00
#
_symmetry.space_group_name_H-M   'P 1'
#
loop_
_entity.id
_entity.type
_entity.pdbx_description
1 polymer ?
#
loop_
_entity_poly.entity_id
_entity_poly.type
_entity_poly.pdbx_seq_one_letter_code
_entity_poly.pdbx_strand_id
1 'polypeptide(L)'
;HKIYHHLWETNYKHIFLGKGACVSIATAYEDVFLDTFNLEIDLKPTVKISRHNIPPFIPLNNLAEQNNMQTDLRVFLDTLSKHLNAFAGRKQQLKLVKEKHKSVEVMESNVLCSLLVLLFTVPREKTAVLCTLDYTDHTRCLPTRVHLESEGRSFTFIFRLLFEYPKLLLLYKYW
;
A
#
# COMPACT_ATOMS: atom_id res chain seq x y z
N HIS A 1 -0.45 -19.02 -30.39
CA HIS A 1 -0.22 -17.60 -30.03
C HIS A 1 -1.38 -17.00 -29.19
N LYS A 2 -2.00 -17.80 -28.29
CA LYS A 2 -3.16 -17.41 -27.48
C LYS A 2 -2.87 -17.60 -25.99
N ILE A 3 -2.11 -16.71 -25.31
CA ILE A 3 -2.05 -16.68 -23.83
C ILE A 3 -1.74 -15.25 -23.29
N TYR A 4 -2.27 -14.18 -23.88
CA TYR A 4 -2.04 -12.83 -23.34
C TYR A 4 -3.28 -11.95 -23.16
N HIS A 5 -4.49 -12.43 -23.46
CA HIS A 5 -5.69 -11.58 -23.52
C HIS A 5 -6.62 -11.62 -22.29
N HIS A 6 -6.16 -12.03 -21.11
CA HIS A 6 -7.01 -12.03 -19.90
C HIS A 6 -6.31 -11.61 -18.59
N LEU A 7 -5.27 -10.79 -18.68
CA LEU A 7 -4.46 -10.35 -17.52
C LEU A 7 -4.93 -9.04 -16.88
N TRP A 8 -6.08 -8.50 -17.27
CA TRP A 8 -6.58 -7.22 -16.74
C TRP A 8 -7.58 -7.35 -15.57
N GLU A 9 -8.07 -8.57 -15.28
CA GLU A 9 -9.10 -8.76 -14.24
C GLU A 9 -8.55 -9.27 -12.90
N THR A 10 -7.32 -9.76 -12.83
CA THR A 10 -6.70 -10.17 -11.56
C THR A 10 -5.20 -9.88 -11.53
N ASN A 11 -4.69 -9.28 -10.44
CA ASN A 11 -3.26 -8.97 -10.23
C ASN A 11 -2.39 -10.22 -9.96
N TYR A 12 -2.85 -11.41 -10.37
CA TYR A 12 -2.25 -12.68 -10.01
C TYR A 12 -1.84 -13.48 -11.23
N LYS A 13 -0.74 -14.19 -11.09
CA LYS A 13 -0.40 -15.33 -11.94
C LYS A 13 -0.44 -16.59 -11.09
N HIS A 14 -1.28 -17.55 -11.47
CA HIS A 14 -1.34 -18.86 -10.83
C HIS A 14 -0.75 -19.93 -11.75
N ILE A 15 0.12 -20.77 -11.20
CA ILE A 15 0.60 -21.99 -11.85
C ILE A 15 0.29 -23.15 -10.92
N PHE A 16 -0.61 -24.04 -11.35
CA PHE A 16 -0.90 -25.27 -10.63
C PHE A 16 0.20 -26.30 -10.96
N LEU A 17 0.88 -26.81 -9.93
CA LEU A 17 1.95 -27.79 -10.06
C LEU A 17 1.55 -29.04 -9.26
N GLY A 18 0.77 -29.92 -9.89
CA GLY A 18 0.38 -31.21 -9.31
C GLY A 18 -0.44 -31.08 -8.03
N LYS A 19 0.17 -31.32 -6.86
CA LYS A 19 -0.48 -31.29 -5.53
C LYS A 19 -0.45 -29.90 -4.87
N GLY A 20 0.15 -28.90 -5.50
CA GLY A 20 0.25 -27.54 -4.98
C GLY A 20 0.01 -26.47 -6.04
N ALA A 21 0.00 -25.22 -5.59
CA ALA A 21 -0.11 -24.03 -6.41
C ALA A 21 1.04 -23.06 -6.09
N CYS A 22 1.64 -22.49 -7.14
CA CYS A 22 2.50 -21.32 -7.02
C CYS A 22 1.71 -20.09 -7.46
N VAL A 23 1.66 -19.08 -6.61
CA VAL A 23 0.92 -17.83 -6.82
C VAL A 23 1.89 -16.67 -6.78
N SER A 24 1.95 -15.91 -7.87
CA SER A 24 2.64 -14.63 -7.90
C SER A 24 1.61 -13.50 -7.84
N ILE A 25 1.80 -12.58 -6.90
CA ILE A 25 0.99 -11.37 -6.69
C ILE A 25 1.85 -10.18 -7.09
N ALA A 26 1.47 -9.50 -8.17
CA ALA A 26 2.11 -8.25 -8.57
C ALA A 26 1.42 -7.08 -7.85
N THR A 27 2.19 -6.07 -7.46
CA THR A 27 1.67 -4.79 -6.98
C THR A 27 1.82 -3.72 -8.04
N ALA A 28 0.89 -2.77 -8.05
CA ALA A 28 0.92 -1.65 -8.98
C ALA A 28 0.43 -0.36 -8.32
N TYR A 29 0.89 0.77 -8.84
CA TYR A 29 0.42 2.10 -8.47
C TYR A 29 0.37 2.99 -9.72
N GLU A 30 -0.79 3.60 -9.99
CA GLU A 30 -1.04 4.41 -11.21
C GLU A 30 -0.57 3.69 -12.49
N ASP A 31 -0.98 2.43 -12.67
CA ASP A 31 -0.65 1.54 -13.80
C ASP A 31 0.84 1.18 -13.95
N VAL A 32 1.67 1.52 -12.96
CA VAL A 32 3.09 1.12 -12.91
C VAL A 32 3.25 -0.08 -11.99
N PHE A 33 3.77 -1.19 -12.53
CA PHE A 33 4.17 -2.36 -11.74
C PHE A 33 5.33 -2.02 -10.79
N LEU A 34 5.23 -2.47 -9.54
CA LEU A 34 6.20 -2.17 -8.49
C LEU A 34 6.97 -3.41 -8.08
N ASP A 35 6.35 -4.27 -7.26
CA ASP A 35 6.98 -5.45 -6.67
C ASP A 35 6.18 -6.71 -7.06
N THR A 36 6.80 -7.88 -6.92
CA THR A 36 6.13 -9.18 -7.07
C THR A 36 6.42 -10.07 -5.88
N PHE A 37 5.35 -10.61 -5.30
CA PHE A 37 5.37 -11.49 -4.15
C PHE A 37 4.93 -12.89 -4.54
N ASN A 38 5.58 -13.92 -4.01
CA ASN A 38 5.35 -15.30 -4.38
C ASN A 38 4.92 -16.11 -3.16
N LEU A 39 3.96 -17.01 -3.37
CA LEU A 39 3.49 -17.99 -2.41
C LEU A 39 3.49 -19.37 -3.06
N GLU A 40 4.00 -20.35 -2.32
CA GLU A 40 3.79 -21.77 -2.58
C GLU A 40 2.73 -22.29 -1.61
N ILE A 41 1.72 -22.97 -2.14
CA ILE A 41 0.56 -23.46 -1.39
C ILE A 41 0.39 -24.95 -1.67
N ASP A 42 0.44 -25.78 -0.63
CA ASP A 42 0.07 -27.19 -0.74
C ASP A 42 -1.46 -27.29 -0.67
N LEU A 43 -2.10 -28.02 -1.61
CA LEU A 43 -3.57 -28.12 -1.69
C LEU A 43 -4.12 -29.41 -1.08
N LYS A 44 -3.25 -30.38 -0.76
CA LYS A 44 -3.64 -31.69 -0.20
C LYS A 44 -2.63 -32.15 0.86
N PRO A 45 -3.08 -32.82 1.94
CA PRO A 45 -4.48 -33.09 2.31
C PRO A 45 -5.21 -31.87 2.87
N THR A 46 -4.48 -30.84 3.29
CA THR A 46 -4.98 -29.56 3.80
C THR A 46 -4.32 -28.40 3.05
N VAL A 47 -5.04 -27.29 2.90
CA VAL A 47 -4.52 -26.09 2.22
C VAL A 47 -3.54 -25.39 3.17
N LYS A 48 -2.27 -25.29 2.82
CA LYS A 48 -1.28 -24.60 3.67
C LYS A 48 -0.26 -23.84 2.84
N ILE A 49 0.19 -22.71 3.37
CA ILE A 49 1.27 -21.93 2.78
C ILE A 49 2.58 -22.62 3.17
N SER A 50 3.32 -23.13 2.18
CA SER A 50 4.56 -23.88 2.40
C SER A 50 5.80 -22.99 2.30
N ARG A 51 5.80 -22.02 1.39
CA ARG A 51 6.87 -21.01 1.24
C ARG A 51 6.31 -19.68 0.77
N HIS A 52 6.95 -18.59 1.15
CA HIS A 52 6.61 -17.27 0.63
C HIS A 52 7.75 -16.26 0.81
N ASN A 53 7.67 -15.15 0.09
CA ASN A 53 8.49 -13.96 0.33
C ASN A 53 7.66 -12.76 0.85
N ILE A 54 6.44 -13.00 1.37
CA ILE A 54 5.62 -11.95 1.99
C ILE A 54 6.39 -11.31 3.15
N PRO A 55 6.45 -9.97 3.24
CA PRO A 55 7.12 -9.29 4.34
C PRO A 55 6.57 -9.67 5.72
N PRO A 56 7.42 -9.84 6.75
CA PRO A 56 7.04 -10.44 8.04
C PRO A 56 6.04 -9.61 8.85
N PHE A 57 5.90 -8.31 8.54
CA PHE A 57 4.94 -7.41 9.17
C PHE A 57 3.52 -7.50 8.58
N ILE A 58 3.33 -8.23 7.47
CA ILE A 58 1.99 -8.59 6.98
C ILE A 58 1.58 -9.88 7.68
N PRO A 59 0.45 -9.90 8.41
CA PRO A 59 0.09 -11.02 9.30
C PRO A 59 -0.50 -12.19 8.50
N LEU A 60 0.32 -12.84 7.68
CA LEU A 60 -0.09 -13.82 6.67
C LEU A 60 -0.90 -14.99 7.25
N ASN A 61 -0.48 -15.55 8.39
CA ASN A 61 -1.19 -16.65 9.05
C ASN A 61 -2.57 -16.20 9.56
N ASN A 62 -2.64 -15.03 10.20
CA ASN A 62 -3.91 -14.47 10.66
C ASN A 62 -4.86 -14.20 9.48
N LEU A 63 -4.33 -13.71 8.36
CA LEU A 63 -5.13 -13.51 7.14
C LEU A 63 -5.64 -14.86 6.59
N ALA A 64 -4.81 -15.91 6.59
CA ALA A 64 -5.24 -17.23 6.13
C ALA A 64 -6.36 -17.82 7.00
N GLU A 65 -6.28 -17.63 8.32
CA GLU A 65 -7.30 -18.07 9.28
C GLU A 65 -8.60 -17.25 9.13
N GLN A 66 -8.51 -15.91 9.17
CA GLN A 66 -9.67 -15.02 9.10
C GLN A 66 -10.46 -15.12 7.79
N ASN A 67 -9.79 -15.45 6.69
CA ASN A 67 -10.42 -15.57 5.37
C ASN A 67 -10.80 -17.01 5.02
N ASN A 68 -10.77 -17.95 5.99
CA ASN A 68 -11.11 -19.35 5.78
C ASN A 68 -10.39 -19.98 4.57
N MET A 69 -9.06 -19.81 4.48
CA MET A 69 -8.26 -20.24 3.32
C MET A 69 -8.46 -21.72 2.93
N GLN A 70 -8.85 -22.58 3.89
CA GLN A 70 -9.17 -23.99 3.62
C GLN A 70 -10.33 -24.17 2.62
N THR A 71 -11.34 -23.31 2.69
CA THR A 71 -12.55 -23.40 1.86
C THR A 71 -12.59 -22.31 0.80
N ASP A 72 -11.95 -21.17 1.03
CA ASP A 72 -11.95 -20.03 0.11
C ASP A 72 -10.54 -19.42 -0.06
N LEU A 73 -9.74 -20.10 -0.88
CA LEU A 73 -8.41 -19.63 -1.24
C LEU A 73 -8.45 -18.28 -1.99
N ARG A 74 -9.53 -17.99 -2.73
CA ARG A 74 -9.64 -16.75 -3.52
C ARG A 74 -9.79 -15.55 -2.60
N VAL A 75 -10.69 -15.59 -1.62
CA VAL A 75 -10.90 -14.50 -0.67
C VAL A 75 -9.62 -14.20 0.12
N PHE A 76 -8.88 -15.23 0.53
CA PHE A 76 -7.56 -15.06 1.13
C PHE A 76 -6.59 -14.31 0.20
N LEU A 77 -6.44 -14.75 -1.05
CA LEU A 77 -5.54 -14.13 -2.02
C LEU A 77 -5.93 -12.68 -2.33
N ASP A 78 -7.22 -12.38 -2.42
CA ASP A 78 -7.73 -11.03 -2.61
C ASP A 78 -7.43 -10.11 -1.43
N THR A 79 -7.63 -10.60 -0.20
CA THR A 79 -7.28 -9.85 1.00
C THR A 79 -5.77 -9.62 1.10
N LEU A 80 -4.94 -10.64 0.80
CA LEU A 80 -3.49 -10.51 0.80
C LEU A 80 -3.01 -9.49 -0.25
N SER A 81 -3.59 -9.55 -1.46
CA SER A 81 -3.31 -8.61 -2.54
C SER A 81 -3.56 -7.16 -2.16
N LYS A 82 -4.67 -6.89 -1.45
CA LYS A 82 -4.99 -5.55 -0.97
C LYS A 82 -3.93 -5.05 0.01
N HIS A 83 -3.49 -5.89 0.95
CA HIS A 83 -2.41 -5.53 1.88
C HIS A 83 -1.09 -5.22 1.15
N LEU A 84 -0.71 -6.07 0.18
CA LEU A 84 0.53 -5.90 -0.58
C LEU A 84 0.48 -4.64 -1.46
N ASN A 85 -0.63 -4.42 -2.17
CA ASN A 85 -0.83 -3.21 -2.98
C ASN A 85 -0.85 -1.95 -2.12
N ALA A 86 -1.52 -1.98 -0.96
CA ALA A 86 -1.52 -0.88 -0.01
C ALA A 86 -0.11 -0.52 0.45
N PHE A 87 0.66 -1.52 0.86
CA PHE A 87 2.04 -1.33 1.30
C PHE A 87 2.93 -0.76 0.18
N ALA A 88 2.91 -1.38 -1.00
CA ALA A 88 3.70 -0.93 -2.15
C ALA A 88 3.29 0.48 -2.61
N GLY A 89 1.99 0.76 -2.64
CA GLY A 89 1.41 2.06 -2.98
C GLY A 89 1.88 3.16 -2.02
N ARG A 90 1.81 2.93 -0.70
CA ARG A 90 2.29 3.91 0.31
C ARG A 90 3.78 4.22 0.14
N LYS A 91 4.62 3.21 -0.11
CA LYS A 91 6.04 3.40 -0.40
C LYS A 91 6.26 4.22 -1.68
N GLN A 92 5.52 3.91 -2.73
CA GLN A 92 5.62 4.61 -4.02
C GLN A 92 5.16 6.06 -3.90
N GLN A 93 4.06 6.33 -3.20
CA GLN A 93 3.58 7.68 -2.91
C GLN A 93 4.64 8.50 -2.17
N LEU A 94 5.23 7.95 -1.11
CA LEU A 94 6.28 8.62 -0.36
C LEU A 94 7.49 8.94 -1.25
N LYS A 95 7.91 7.99 -2.10
CA LYS A 95 8.99 8.20 -3.07
C LYS A 95 8.68 9.35 -4.03
N LEU A 96 7.51 9.34 -4.67
CA LEU A 96 7.09 10.35 -5.63
C LEU A 96 6.96 11.75 -4.99
N VAL A 97 6.44 11.83 -3.76
CA VAL A 97 6.34 13.08 -3.01
C VAL A 97 7.72 13.68 -2.77
N LYS A 98 8.70 12.89 -2.31
CA LYS A 98 10.08 13.35 -2.09
C LYS A 98 10.79 13.75 -3.39
N GLU A 99 10.54 13.03 -4.47
CA GLU A 99 11.11 13.34 -5.78
C GLU A 99 10.61 14.69 -6.30
N LYS A 100 9.30 14.93 -6.19
CA LYS A 100 8.62 16.13 -6.67
C LYS A 100 8.79 17.35 -5.77
N HIS A 101 8.85 17.14 -4.45
CA HIS A 101 8.91 18.19 -3.45
C HIS A 101 10.17 18.03 -2.60
N LYS A 102 11.25 18.71 -3.01
CA LYS A 102 12.57 18.59 -2.38
C LYS A 102 12.62 19.05 -0.92
N SER A 103 11.65 19.85 -0.47
CA SER A 103 11.53 20.27 0.93
C SER A 103 10.92 19.21 1.84
N VAL A 104 10.44 18.08 1.31
CA VAL A 104 9.83 17.03 2.12
C VAL A 104 10.90 16.17 2.78
N GLU A 105 10.89 16.20 4.10
CA GLU A 105 11.71 15.37 4.98
C GLU A 105 10.81 14.36 5.70
N VAL A 106 11.31 13.12 5.84
CA VAL A 106 10.61 12.07 6.59
C VAL A 106 11.16 12.09 8.01
N MET A 107 10.36 12.59 8.94
CA MET A 107 10.73 12.69 10.35
C MET A 107 10.56 11.35 11.05
N GLU A 108 9.48 10.64 10.72
CA GLU A 108 9.17 9.33 11.28
C GLU A 108 8.49 8.44 10.24
N SER A 109 8.83 7.16 10.23
CA SER A 109 8.10 6.14 9.46
C SER A 109 8.26 4.77 10.09
N ASN A 110 7.18 4.00 10.16
CA ASN A 110 7.26 2.58 10.51
C ASN A 110 7.52 1.70 9.27
N VAL A 111 7.87 0.43 9.50
CA VAL A 111 8.23 -0.52 8.43
C VAL A 111 7.06 -0.78 7.46
N LEU A 112 5.81 -0.75 7.95
CA LEU A 112 4.59 -0.91 7.16
C LEU A 112 4.23 0.31 6.31
N CYS A 113 4.95 1.42 6.48
CA CYS A 113 4.57 2.75 6.00
C CYS A 113 3.11 3.10 6.33
N SER A 114 2.61 2.65 7.48
CA SER A 114 1.26 2.92 7.99
C SER A 114 1.20 4.06 9.01
N LEU A 115 2.36 4.57 9.43
CA LEU A 115 2.49 5.86 10.08
C LEU A 115 3.65 6.60 9.39
N LEU A 116 3.38 7.81 8.91
CA LEU A 116 4.39 8.69 8.31
C LEU A 116 4.25 10.08 8.92
N VAL A 117 5.35 10.61 9.45
CA VAL A 117 5.44 12.01 9.86
C VAL A 117 6.39 12.72 8.90
N LEU A 118 5.86 13.68 8.16
CA LEU A 118 6.56 14.43 7.13
C LEU A 118 6.71 15.89 7.57
N LEU A 119 7.89 16.46 7.41
CA LEU A 119 8.11 17.89 7.56
C LEU A 119 8.32 18.48 6.17
N PHE A 120 7.64 19.57 5.85
CA PHE A 120 7.91 20.29 4.61
C PHE A 120 7.70 21.79 4.74
N THR A 121 8.47 22.54 3.95
CA THR A 121 8.34 24.00 3.87
C THR A 121 7.40 24.37 2.73
N VAL A 122 6.40 25.20 3.03
CA VAL A 122 5.53 25.83 2.03
C VAL A 122 6.33 26.91 1.29
N PRO A 123 6.61 26.77 -0.02
CA PRO A 123 7.55 27.65 -0.72
C PRO A 123 7.20 29.15 -0.68
N ARG A 124 5.90 29.49 -0.71
CA ARG A 124 5.44 30.89 -0.72
C ARG A 124 5.52 31.56 0.65
N GLU A 125 5.25 30.81 1.70
CA GLU A 125 5.09 31.33 3.06
C GLU A 125 6.34 31.09 3.90
N LYS A 126 7.26 30.24 3.42
CA LYS A 126 8.45 29.76 4.14
C LYS A 126 8.12 29.17 5.51
N THR A 127 6.89 28.69 5.66
CA THR A 127 6.39 28.09 6.88
C THR A 127 6.64 26.59 6.84
N ALA A 128 7.20 26.05 7.91
CA ALA A 128 7.36 24.62 8.09
C ALA A 128 6.04 24.01 8.58
N VAL A 129 5.64 22.91 7.96
CA VAL A 129 4.42 22.17 8.29
C VAL A 129 4.77 20.72 8.56
N LEU A 130 4.35 20.24 9.72
CA LEU A 130 4.42 18.84 10.11
C LEU A 130 3.13 18.15 9.68
N CYS A 131 3.23 17.04 8.96
CA CYS A 131 2.12 16.27 8.44
C CYS A 131 2.22 14.82 8.91
N THR A 132 1.23 14.37 9.68
CA THR A 132 1.13 12.99 10.12
C THR A 132 0.06 12.27 9.31
N LEU A 133 0.43 11.14 8.71
CA LEU A 133 -0.43 10.27 7.92
C LEU A 133 -0.58 8.94 8.66
N ASP A 134 -1.80 8.63 9.09
CA ASP A 134 -2.16 7.38 9.78
C ASP A 134 -2.99 6.51 8.84
N TYR A 135 -2.55 5.28 8.62
CA TYR A 135 -3.19 4.27 7.80
C TYR A 135 -3.64 3.10 8.67
N THR A 136 -4.60 3.34 9.56
CA THR A 136 -5.19 2.30 10.41
C THR A 136 -5.75 1.14 9.57
N ASP A 137 -6.31 1.44 8.39
CA ASP A 137 -6.68 0.42 7.40
C ASP A 137 -5.48 0.03 6.53
N HIS A 138 -4.85 -1.10 6.88
CA HIS A 138 -3.69 -1.62 6.17
C HIS A 138 -3.97 -2.13 4.75
N THR A 139 -5.24 -2.23 4.33
CA THR A 139 -5.64 -2.64 2.98
C THR A 139 -5.73 -1.48 1.99
N ARG A 140 -5.50 -0.23 2.45
CA ARG A 140 -5.63 0.98 1.63
C ARG A 140 -4.30 1.71 1.45
N CYS A 141 -4.13 2.29 0.26
CA CYS A 141 -3.05 3.22 -0.05
C CYS A 141 -3.33 4.64 0.46
N LEU A 142 -4.55 4.95 0.91
CA LEU A 142 -4.91 6.28 1.43
C LEU A 142 -4.89 6.26 2.96
N PRO A 143 -4.37 7.31 3.61
CA PRO A 143 -4.45 7.45 5.05
C PRO A 143 -5.91 7.48 5.49
N THR A 144 -6.16 6.83 6.61
CA THR A 144 -7.42 6.94 7.35
C THR A 144 -7.53 8.31 8.01
N ARG A 145 -6.40 8.89 8.45
CA ARG A 145 -6.36 10.21 9.08
C ARG A 145 -5.13 11.00 8.64
N VAL A 146 -5.31 12.31 8.54
CA VAL A 146 -4.23 13.27 8.26
C VAL A 146 -4.26 14.35 9.34
N HIS A 147 -3.13 14.56 10.00
CA HIS A 147 -2.92 15.65 10.95
C HIS A 147 -1.90 16.64 10.39
N LEU A 148 -2.14 17.94 10.57
CA LEU A 148 -1.27 19.00 10.07
C LEU A 148 -1.03 20.01 11.20
N GLU A 149 0.24 20.28 11.46
CA GLU A 149 0.69 21.24 12.48
C GLU A 149 1.67 22.24 11.85
N SER A 150 1.59 23.48 12.29
CA SER A 150 2.47 24.56 11.86
C SER A 150 2.74 25.47 13.05
N GLU A 151 3.97 25.98 13.17
CA GLU A 151 4.26 27.01 14.17
C GLU A 151 3.56 28.33 13.78
N GLY A 152 2.57 28.73 14.59
CA GLY A 152 2.15 30.13 14.68
C GLY A 152 0.97 30.62 13.84
N ARG A 153 0.31 29.84 12.95
CA ARG A 153 -0.93 30.29 12.26
C ARG A 153 -1.97 29.19 11.99
N SER A 154 -3.23 29.58 12.17
CA SER A 154 -4.47 28.79 12.21
C SER A 154 -4.85 28.07 10.90
N PHE A 155 -5.75 27.07 11.04
CA PHE A 155 -6.35 26.13 10.09
C PHE A 155 -6.61 26.63 8.66
N THR A 156 -6.76 27.93 8.41
CA THR A 156 -6.97 28.53 7.09
C THR A 156 -5.82 28.27 6.11
N PHE A 157 -4.57 28.15 6.60
CA PHE A 157 -3.40 27.80 5.79
C PHE A 157 -3.39 26.32 5.36
N ILE A 158 -3.85 25.44 6.25
CA ILE A 158 -3.95 24.00 6.02
C ILE A 158 -4.94 23.69 4.89
N PHE A 159 -6.11 24.35 4.87
CA PHE A 159 -7.08 24.21 3.77
C PHE A 159 -6.49 24.67 2.42
N ARG A 160 -5.66 25.72 2.40
CA ARG A 160 -5.04 26.26 1.17
C ARG A 160 -3.92 25.38 0.64
N LEU A 161 -3.14 24.75 1.53
CA LEU A 161 -2.12 23.74 1.19
C LEU A 161 -2.74 22.51 0.51
N LEU A 162 -3.90 22.06 0.99
CA LEU A 162 -4.68 21.02 0.32
C LEU A 162 -5.04 21.49 -1.11
N PHE A 163 -5.53 22.71 -1.30
CA PHE A 163 -5.87 23.25 -2.63
C PHE A 163 -4.67 23.45 -3.58
N GLU A 164 -3.51 23.92 -3.10
CA GLU A 164 -2.33 24.21 -3.94
C GLU A 164 -1.48 22.95 -4.27
N TYR A 165 -1.59 21.87 -3.48
CA TYR A 165 -0.87 20.61 -3.70
C TYR A 165 -1.84 19.44 -3.96
N PRO A 166 -2.52 19.39 -5.12
CA PRO A 166 -3.48 18.35 -5.45
C PRO A 166 -2.89 16.91 -5.43
N LYS A 167 -1.56 16.76 -5.46
CA LYS A 167 -0.87 15.46 -5.34
C LYS A 167 -0.44 15.08 -3.91
N LEU A 168 -0.35 16.02 -2.96
CA LEU A 168 -0.36 15.68 -1.52
C LEU A 168 -1.80 15.36 -1.07
N LEU A 169 -2.78 15.99 -1.71
CA LEU A 169 -4.19 15.60 -1.69
C LEU A 169 -4.51 14.27 -2.38
N LEU A 170 -3.60 13.61 -3.13
CA LEU A 170 -3.85 12.25 -3.64
C LEU A 170 -3.90 11.20 -2.52
N LEU A 171 -3.49 11.57 -1.30
CA LEU A 171 -3.72 10.82 -0.08
C LEU A 171 -5.14 11.04 0.50
N TYR A 172 -5.90 12.01 -0.02
CA TYR A 172 -7.26 12.34 0.42
C TYR A 172 -8.33 12.27 -0.70
N LYS A 173 -7.93 12.31 -1.98
CA LYS A 173 -8.81 12.36 -3.15
C LYS A 173 -9.09 10.98 -3.74
N TYR A 174 -9.92 10.21 -3.05
CA TYR A 174 -10.99 9.44 -3.69
C TYR A 174 -12.23 9.56 -2.79
N TRP A 175 -12.88 10.71 -2.90
CA TRP A 175 -14.31 10.94 -2.67
C TRP A 175 -14.88 11.43 -4.00
#